data_AF-H0TV73-F1
#
_entry.id   AF-H0TV73-F1
#
_cell.length_a   1.000
_cell.length_b   1.000
_cell.length_c   1.000
_cell.angle_alpha   90.00
_cell.angle_beta   90.00
_cell.angle_gamma   90.00
#
_symmetry.space_group_name_H-M   'P 1'
#
loop_
_entity.id
_entity.type
_entity.pdbx_description
1 polymer ?
#
loop_
_entity_poly.entity_id
_entity_poly.type
_entity_poly.pdbx_seq_one_letter_code
_entity_poly.pdbx_strand_id
1 'polypeptide(L)'
;MATRKTIAGIGTVAALLGGLLFDPMPSAPQGWVSTAAARVGRPLTPMSYAGVARRTTRRAVVYGGAAAAAAAGAYAVSPGCRQVTDAYGRVYTQC
;
A
#
# COMPACT_ATOMS: atom_id res chain seq x y z
N MET A 1 24.24 -15.09 65.32
CA MET A 1 24.27 -14.08 64.24
C MET A 1 24.78 -14.62 62.89
N ALA A 2 25.64 -15.64 62.86
CA ALA A 2 26.18 -16.23 61.61
C ALA A 2 25.11 -16.89 60.71
N THR A 3 24.13 -17.59 61.31
CA THR A 3 23.09 -18.35 60.58
C THR A 3 22.13 -17.48 59.76
N ARG A 4 21.87 -16.24 60.19
CA ARG A 4 21.00 -15.32 59.43
C ARG A 4 21.71 -14.72 58.21
N LYS A 5 23.03 -14.53 58.31
CA LYS A 5 23.86 -14.05 57.19
C LYS A 5 24.05 -15.12 56.13
N THR A 6 24.14 -16.40 56.51
CA THR A 6 24.23 -17.52 55.54
C THR A 6 22.91 -17.74 54.80
N ILE A 7 21.76 -17.64 55.46
CA ILE A 7 20.44 -17.73 54.79
C ILE A 7 20.27 -16.61 53.75
N ALA A 8 20.66 -15.38 54.10
CA ALA A 8 20.59 -14.25 53.18
C ALA A 8 21.54 -14.44 51.97
N GLY A 9 22.74 -14.98 52.18
CA GLY A 9 23.69 -15.26 51.10
C GLY A 9 23.25 -16.38 50.15
N ILE A 10 22.61 -17.43 50.67
CA ILE A 10 22.06 -18.51 49.82
C ILE A 10 20.89 -17.99 48.98
N GLY A 11 20.05 -17.13 49.55
CA GLY A 11 18.93 -16.52 48.83
C GLY A 11 19.37 -15.66 47.63
N THR A 12 20.44 -14.87 47.77
CA THR A 12 20.93 -14.04 46.66
C THR A 12 21.57 -14.87 45.56
N VAL A 13 22.31 -15.92 45.91
CA VAL A 13 22.91 -16.84 44.93
C VAL A 13 21.84 -17.64 44.18
N ALA A 14 20.80 -18.11 44.88
CA ALA A 14 19.69 -18.83 44.26
C ALA A 14 18.88 -17.93 43.30
N ALA A 15 18.66 -16.66 43.65
CA ALA A 15 17.96 -15.70 42.80
C ALA A 15 18.75 -15.38 41.52
N LEU A 16 20.08 -15.20 41.63
CA LEU A 16 20.95 -14.97 40.48
C LEU A 16 21.00 -16.18 39.54
N LEU A 17 21.16 -17.40 40.09
CA LEU A 17 21.13 -18.64 39.29
C LEU A 17 19.78 -18.88 38.63
N GLY A 18 18.67 -18.61 39.34
CA GLY A 18 17.32 -18.72 38.79
C GLY A 18 17.08 -17.79 37.60
N GLY A 19 17.57 -16.54 37.66
CA GLY A 19 17.49 -15.59 36.54
C GLY A 19 18.24 -16.07 35.30
N LEU A 20 19.47 -16.56 35.49
CA LEU A 20 20.33 -17.02 34.39
C LEU A 20 19.82 -18.31 33.72
N LEU A 21 19.14 -19.20 34.45
CA LEU A 21 18.57 -20.43 33.89
C LEU A 21 17.25 -20.20 33.13
N PHE A 22 16.51 -19.13 33.45
CA PHE A 22 15.24 -18.79 32.80
C PHE A 22 15.40 -17.78 31.66
N ASP A 23 16.62 -17.36 31.32
CA ASP A 23 16.85 -16.50 30.17
C ASP A 23 16.34 -17.20 28.90
N PRO A 24 15.32 -16.64 28.22
CA PRO A 24 14.92 -17.15 26.93
C PRO A 24 16.09 -16.95 25.96
N MET A 25 16.56 -18.04 25.35
CA MET A 25 17.58 -18.01 24.30
C MET A 25 17.27 -16.84 23.34
N PRO A 26 18.17 -15.85 23.16
CA PRO A 26 17.94 -14.85 22.15
C PRO A 26 17.89 -15.58 20.81
N SER A 27 16.75 -15.49 20.13
CA SER A 27 16.62 -15.98 18.77
C SER A 27 17.69 -15.28 17.94
N ALA A 28 18.75 -16.00 17.58
CA ALA A 28 19.78 -15.49 16.67
C ALA A 28 19.08 -14.89 15.45
N PRO A 29 19.48 -13.73 14.92
CA PRO A 29 18.84 -13.16 13.74
C PRO A 29 18.94 -14.19 12.60
N GLN A 30 17.79 -14.68 12.14
CA GLN A 30 17.70 -15.60 11.02
C GLN A 30 18.11 -14.87 9.74
N GLY A 31 19.35 -15.11 9.32
CA GLY A 31 19.82 -14.83 7.97
C GLY A 31 20.24 -13.38 7.70
N TRP A 32 21.23 -13.26 6.84
CA TRP A 32 21.73 -12.00 6.28
C TRP A 32 20.81 -11.46 5.17
N VAL A 33 19.63 -12.06 5.03
CA VAL A 33 18.64 -11.77 4.00
C VAL A 33 17.33 -11.51 4.72
N SER A 34 16.92 -10.25 4.74
CA SER A 34 15.60 -9.85 5.21
C SER A 34 14.53 -10.59 4.41
N THR A 35 13.57 -11.22 5.07
CA THR A 35 12.38 -11.78 4.42
C THR A 35 11.68 -10.68 3.63
N ALA A 36 11.73 -10.76 2.30
CA ALA A 36 11.08 -9.79 1.41
C ALA A 36 9.57 -10.06 1.36
N ALA A 37 8.84 -9.63 2.40
CA ALA A 37 7.39 -9.65 2.35
C ALA A 37 6.91 -8.57 1.37
N ALA A 38 6.42 -8.98 0.19
CA ALA A 38 5.77 -8.10 -0.77
C ALA A 38 4.45 -7.57 -0.17
N ARG A 39 4.52 -6.44 0.51
CA ARG A 39 3.37 -5.84 1.18
C ARG A 39 2.54 -5.07 0.16
N VAL A 40 1.47 -5.71 -0.30
CA VAL A 40 0.45 -5.12 -1.17
C VAL A 40 -0.06 -3.81 -0.56
N GLY A 41 -0.17 -2.75 -1.37
CA GLY A 41 -0.72 -1.45 -0.96
C GLY A 41 0.31 -0.34 -0.77
N ARG A 42 1.60 -0.64 -0.56
CA ARG A 42 2.66 0.38 -0.51
C ARG A 42 2.77 1.12 -1.84
N PRO A 43 3.02 2.44 -1.86
CA PRO A 43 2.94 3.31 -3.06
C PRO A 43 3.84 2.90 -4.24
N LEU A 44 4.76 1.95 -4.06
CA LEU A 44 5.64 1.40 -5.10
C LEU A 44 5.45 -0.10 -5.35
N THR A 45 4.35 -0.69 -4.87
CA THR A 45 4.00 -2.08 -5.17
C THR A 45 3.00 -2.15 -6.34
N PRO A 46 2.99 -3.23 -7.13
CA PRO A 46 2.13 -3.36 -8.32
C PRO A 46 0.64 -3.08 -8.04
N MET A 47 0.17 -3.46 -6.84
CA MET A 47 -1.19 -3.31 -6.33
C MET A 47 -1.31 -2.20 -5.28
N SER A 48 -0.96 -0.97 -5.64
CA SER A 48 -1.18 0.22 -4.80
C SER A 48 -2.35 1.07 -5.31
N TYR A 49 -3.28 1.45 -4.42
CA TYR A 49 -4.40 2.34 -4.75
C TYR A 49 -3.92 3.68 -5.34
N ALA A 50 -2.85 4.27 -4.77
CA ALA A 50 -2.27 5.50 -5.31
C ALA A 50 -1.71 5.30 -6.73
N GLY A 51 -1.11 4.14 -7.00
CA GLY A 51 -0.60 3.78 -8.32
C GLY A 51 -1.71 3.55 -9.35
N VAL A 52 -2.81 2.88 -8.93
CA VAL A 52 -3.99 2.68 -9.77
C VAL A 52 -4.63 4.02 -10.11
N ALA A 53 -4.87 4.89 -9.12
CA ALA A 53 -5.46 6.21 -9.35
C ALA A 53 -4.67 7.01 -10.41
N ARG A 54 -3.34 7.11 -10.25
CA ARG A 54 -2.47 7.81 -11.21
C ARG A 54 -2.54 7.20 -12.62
N ARG A 55 -2.54 5.86 -12.74
CA ARG A 55 -2.64 5.17 -14.04
C ARG A 55 -4.00 5.39 -14.69
N THR A 56 -5.09 5.31 -13.92
CA THR A 56 -6.44 5.58 -14.40
C THR A 56 -6.56 7.02 -14.90
N THR A 57 -6.07 8.01 -14.14
CA THR A 57 -6.07 9.41 -14.60
C THR A 57 -5.27 9.58 -15.88
N ARG A 58 -4.05 9.01 -15.98
CA ARG A 58 -3.28 9.09 -17.23
C ARG A 58 -4.02 8.48 -18.41
N ARG A 59 -4.61 7.29 -18.25
CA ARG A 59 -5.40 6.65 -19.30
C ARG A 59 -6.62 7.48 -19.68
N ALA A 60 -7.36 8.00 -18.70
CA ALA A 60 -8.52 8.84 -18.94
C ALA A 60 -8.13 10.13 -19.69
N VAL A 61 -7.01 10.76 -19.35
CA VAL A 61 -6.54 11.97 -20.04
C VAL A 61 -6.06 11.65 -21.46
N VAL A 62 -5.23 10.60 -21.64
CA VAL A 62 -4.69 10.24 -22.97
C VAL A 62 -5.80 9.78 -23.91
N TYR A 63 -6.62 8.82 -23.48
CA TYR A 63 -7.68 8.27 -24.33
C TYR A 63 -8.93 9.14 -24.37
N GLY A 64 -9.32 9.75 -23.25
CA GLY A 64 -10.46 10.68 -23.20
C GLY A 64 -10.17 12.00 -23.93
N GLY A 65 -8.95 12.51 -23.86
CA GLY A 65 -8.53 13.68 -24.64
C GLY A 65 -8.58 13.40 -26.15
N ALA A 66 -8.13 12.22 -26.59
CA ALA A 66 -8.25 11.81 -27.99
C ALA A 66 -9.71 11.68 -28.44
N ALA A 67 -10.59 11.11 -27.61
CA ALA A 67 -12.02 11.03 -27.91
C ALA A 67 -12.69 12.41 -27.99
N ALA A 68 -12.34 13.32 -27.07
CA ALA A 68 -12.84 14.70 -27.09
C ALA A 68 -12.36 15.47 -28.33
N ALA A 69 -11.10 15.29 -28.72
CA ALA A 69 -10.55 15.89 -29.95
C ALA A 69 -11.22 15.33 -31.22
N ALA A 70 -11.47 14.02 -31.27
CA ALA A 70 -12.21 13.40 -32.37
C ALA A 70 -13.64 13.91 -32.47
N ALA A 71 -14.34 14.04 -31.32
CA ALA A 71 -15.65 14.65 -31.27
C ALA A 71 -15.61 16.09 -31.77
N ALA A 72 -14.71 16.93 -31.24
CA ALA A 72 -14.52 18.32 -31.67
C ALA A 72 -14.28 18.45 -33.19
N GLY A 73 -13.43 17.58 -33.75
CA GLY A 73 -13.18 17.53 -35.19
C GLY A 73 -14.43 17.19 -36.00
N ALA A 74 -15.31 16.32 -35.50
CA ALA A 74 -16.57 16.01 -36.18
C ALA A 74 -17.52 17.21 -36.26
N TYR A 75 -17.61 18.06 -35.22
CA TYR A 75 -18.40 19.30 -35.31
C TYR A 75 -17.79 20.32 -36.26
N ALA A 76 -16.46 20.43 -36.29
CA ALA A 76 -15.78 21.39 -37.16
C ALA A 76 -16.03 21.12 -38.66
N VAL A 77 -16.25 19.85 -39.03
CA VAL A 77 -16.48 19.44 -40.42
C VAL A 77 -17.97 19.47 -40.81
N SER A 78 -18.90 19.64 -39.86
CA SER A 78 -20.36 19.67 -40.10
C SER A 78 -20.98 20.99 -39.59
N PRO A 79 -20.75 22.13 -40.28
CA PRO A 79 -21.32 23.42 -39.87
C PRO A 79 -22.86 23.36 -39.89
N GLY A 80 -23.49 23.71 -38.77
CA GLY A 80 -24.94 23.68 -38.58
C GLY A 80 -25.47 22.48 -37.79
N CYS A 81 -24.65 21.44 -37.61
CA CYS A 81 -25.00 20.26 -36.82
C CYS A 81 -24.44 20.37 -35.40
N ARG A 82 -25.24 20.04 -34.38
CA ARG A 82 -24.82 19.99 -32.97
C ARG A 82 -24.93 18.55 -32.46
N GLN A 83 -24.02 18.12 -31.58
CA GLN A 83 -24.25 16.90 -30.81
C GLN A 83 -25.23 17.20 -29.68
N VAL A 84 -26.19 16.31 -29.52
CA VAL A 84 -27.20 16.36 -28.46
C VAL A 84 -27.09 15.06 -27.67
N THR A 85 -27.27 15.16 -26.37
CA THR A 85 -27.33 14.00 -25.48
C THR A 85 -28.78 13.77 -25.09
N ASP A 86 -29.30 12.57 -25.31
CA ASP A 86 -30.64 12.22 -24.81
C ASP A 86 -30.63 11.95 -23.30
N ALA A 87 -31.83 11.75 -22.73
CA ALA A 87 -32.01 11.39 -21.33
C ALA A 87 -31.37 10.03 -20.95
N TYR A 88 -31.01 9.20 -21.94
CA TYR A 88 -30.40 7.89 -21.77
C TYR A 88 -28.87 7.91 -21.97
N GLY A 89 -28.28 9.09 -22.21
CA GLY A 89 -26.84 9.27 -22.38
C GLY A 89 -26.32 8.94 -23.77
N ARG A 90 -27.18 8.73 -24.77
CA ARG A 90 -26.76 8.53 -26.16
C ARG A 90 -26.41 9.88 -26.79
N VAL A 91 -25.22 9.97 -27.37
CA VAL A 91 -24.78 11.14 -28.12
C VAL A 91 -25.12 10.92 -29.61
N TYR A 92 -25.89 11.83 -30.19
CA TYR A 92 -26.22 11.80 -31.62
C TYR A 92 -26.07 13.19 -32.24
N THR A 93 -25.67 13.21 -33.51
CA THR A 93 -25.55 14.44 -34.29
C THR A 93 -26.94 14.87 -34.77
N GLN A 94 -27.37 16.08 -34.41
CA GLN A 94 -28.58 16.69 -34.93
C GLN A 94 -28.21 17.86 -35.85
N CYS A 95 -28.52 17.68 -37.12
CA CYS A 95 -28.74 18.73 -38.11
C CYS A 95 -30.28 18.83 -38.30
#